data_AF-A0AAN6W047-F1
#
_entry.id   AF-A0AAN6W047-F1
#
_cell.length_a   1.000
_cell.length_b   1.000
_cell.length_c   1.000
_cell.angle_alpha   90.00
_cell.angle_beta   90.00
_cell.angle_gamma   90.00
#
_symmetry.space_group_name_H-M   'P 1'
#
loop_
_entity.id
_entity.type
_entity.pdbx_description
1 polymer ?
#
loop_
_entity_poly.entity_id
_entity_poly.type
_entity_poly.pdbx_seq_one_letter_code
_entity_poly.pdbx_strand_id
1 'polypeptide(L)'
;MEPFKIEPEMASLLNDMSKEELCSFAELQDDLVGDDQIELYIYTCFLIFKESGSAEHLERAVQQTEGWVAVTPTNHSDRTRRSNILDMMSNAPTHLVVK
;
A
#
# COMPACT_ATOMS: atom_id res chain seq x y z
N MET A 1 -12.60 0.55 8.01
CA MET A 1 -12.02 -0.65 7.38
C MET A 1 -11.28 -0.13 6.16
N GLU A 2 -9.97 -0.31 6.10
CA GLU A 2 -9.16 0.18 4.98
C GLU A 2 -9.66 -0.48 3.68
N PRO A 3 -9.57 0.18 2.51
CA PRO A 3 -10.12 -0.31 1.24
C PRO A 3 -9.43 -1.57 0.68
N PHE A 4 -8.49 -2.15 1.42
CA PHE A 4 -7.66 -3.27 1.02
C PHE A 4 -8.42 -4.60 1.05
N LYS A 5 -8.31 -5.39 -0.03
CA LYS A 5 -8.71 -6.80 -0.12
C LYS A 5 -7.51 -7.69 0.20
N ILE A 6 -7.11 -7.69 1.47
CA ILE A 6 -6.04 -8.55 1.96
C ILE A 6 -6.65 -9.55 2.94
N GLU A 7 -6.21 -10.81 2.87
CA GLU A 7 -6.65 -11.84 3.80
C GLU A 7 -6.36 -11.41 5.24
N PRO A 8 -7.30 -11.57 6.20
CA PRO A 8 -7.12 -11.08 7.57
C PRO A 8 -5.87 -11.65 8.27
N GLU A 9 -5.52 -12.90 7.99
CA GLU A 9 -4.32 -13.53 8.51
C GLU A 9 -3.05 -12.85 7.99
N MET A 10 -3.01 -12.53 6.70
CA MET A 10 -1.90 -11.83 6.08
C MET A 10 -1.78 -10.38 6.56
N ALA A 11 -2.91 -9.69 6.71
CA ALA A 11 -2.93 -8.33 7.28
C ALA A 11 -2.45 -8.31 8.74
N SER A 12 -2.83 -9.32 9.54
CA SER A 12 -2.37 -9.45 10.93
C SER A 12 -0.87 -9.73 11.00
N LEU A 13 -0.39 -10.68 10.17
CA LEU A 13 1.03 -11.00 10.08
C LEU A 13 1.87 -9.76 9.73
N LEU A 14 1.45 -8.96 8.75
CA LEU A 14 2.17 -7.73 8.39
C LEU A 14 2.13 -6.65 9.48
N ASN A 15 1.04 -6.55 10.25
CA ASN A 15 0.99 -5.60 11.39
C ASN A 15 1.91 -6.00 12.55
N ASP A 16 2.16 -7.31 12.72
CA ASP A 16 3.03 -7.83 13.78
C ASP A 16 4.52 -7.79 13.40
N MET A 17 4.84 -7.58 12.11
CA MET A 17 6.21 -7.47 11.61
C MET A 17 6.86 -6.14 12.01
N SER A 18 8.14 -6.20 12.35
CA SER A 18 8.97 -5.02 12.56
C SER A 18 9.19 -4.25 11.26
N LYS A 19 9.58 -2.98 11.37
CA LYS A 19 9.94 -2.14 10.21
C LYS A 19 11.00 -2.81 9.32
N GLU A 20 12.02 -3.43 9.89
CA GLU A 20 13.09 -4.09 9.12
C GLU A 20 12.56 -5.28 8.32
N GLU A 21 11.67 -6.07 8.93
CA GLU A 21 11.00 -7.19 8.27
C GLU A 21 10.06 -6.70 7.17
N LEU A 22 9.32 -5.62 7.41
CA LEU A 22 8.45 -5.00 6.40
C LEU A 22 9.26 -4.46 5.21
N CYS A 23 10.38 -3.77 5.46
CA CYS A 23 11.28 -3.33 4.40
C CYS A 23 11.79 -4.51 3.56
N SER A 24 12.26 -5.56 4.24
CA SER A 24 12.74 -6.78 3.57
C SER A 24 11.63 -7.43 2.73
N PHE A 25 10.39 -7.47 3.26
CA PHE A 25 9.23 -7.98 2.54
C PHE A 25 8.89 -7.15 1.30
N ALA A 26 8.94 -5.82 1.40
CA ALA A 26 8.69 -4.92 0.28
C ALA A 26 9.78 -5.03 -0.80
N GLU A 27 11.04 -5.25 -0.42
CA GLU A 27 12.16 -5.43 -1.36
C GLU A 27 12.11 -6.78 -2.10
N LEU A 28 11.49 -7.81 -1.51
CA LEU A 28 11.32 -9.12 -2.14
C LEU A 28 10.20 -9.16 -3.19
N GLN A 29 9.37 -8.12 -3.26
CA GLN A 29 8.28 -8.01 -4.22
C GLN A 29 8.80 -7.51 -5.57
N ASP A 30 9.58 -8.34 -6.26
CA ASP A 30 10.02 -8.09 -7.64
C ASP A 30 8.89 -8.44 -8.63
N ASP A 31 8.65 -7.54 -9.60
CA ASP A 31 7.69 -7.71 -10.70
C ASP A 31 6.28 -8.08 -10.22
N LEU A 32 5.58 -7.10 -9.62
CA LEU A 32 4.22 -7.25 -9.09
C LEU A 32 3.24 -7.69 -10.19
N VAL A 33 2.97 -8.98 -10.27
CA VAL A 33 2.03 -9.55 -11.26
C VAL A 33 0.71 -9.87 -10.56
N GLY A 34 -0.30 -9.08 -10.90
CA GLY A 34 -1.68 -9.31 -10.48
C GLY A 34 -2.13 -8.44 -9.31
N ASP A 35 -3.44 -8.32 -9.21
CA ASP A 35 -4.11 -7.38 -8.31
C ASP A 35 -3.77 -7.60 -6.84
N ASP A 36 -3.73 -8.86 -6.39
CA ASP A 36 -3.48 -9.20 -4.99
C ASP A 36 -2.05 -8.85 -4.55
N GLN A 37 -1.06 -9.05 -5.42
CA GLN A 37 0.35 -8.71 -5.13
C GLN A 37 0.56 -7.20 -5.11
N ILE A 38 0.00 -6.49 -6.10
CA ILE A 38 0.03 -5.02 -6.14
C ILE A 38 -0.58 -4.46 -4.86
N GLU A 39 -1.72 -5.00 -4.46
CA GLU A 39 -2.46 -4.56 -3.29
C GLU A 39 -1.70 -4.83 -1.98
N LEU A 40 -1.11 -6.02 -1.86
CA LEU A 40 -0.28 -6.40 -0.73
C LEU A 40 0.95 -5.49 -0.59
N TYR A 41 1.62 -5.20 -1.71
CA TYR A 41 2.78 -4.30 -1.74
C TYR A 41 2.41 -2.87 -1.29
N ILE A 42 1.32 -2.31 -1.83
CA ILE A 42 0.83 -0.97 -1.44
C ILE A 42 0.57 -0.93 0.07
N TYR A 43 -0.06 -1.97 0.62
CA TYR A 43 -0.33 -2.07 2.05
C TYR A 43 0.96 -2.18 2.89
N THR A 44 1.93 -3.00 2.48
CA THR A 44 3.24 -3.07 3.15
C THR A 44 3.94 -1.71 3.15
N CYS A 45 3.98 -1.01 2.01
CA CYS A 45 4.56 0.33 1.93
C CYS A 45 3.86 1.34 2.86
N PHE A 46 2.54 1.26 2.97
CA PHE A 46 1.76 2.09 3.89
C PHE A 46 2.08 1.79 5.36
N LEU A 47 2.25 0.51 5.73
CA LEU A 47 2.68 0.14 7.08
C LEU A 47 4.08 0.65 7.41
N ILE A 48 5.03 0.53 6.48
CA ILE A 48 6.39 1.08 6.65
C ILE A 48 6.31 2.60 6.87
N PHE A 49 5.49 3.31 6.09
CA PHE A 49 5.27 4.74 6.29
C PHE A 49 4.70 5.03 7.68
N LYS A 50 3.67 4.32 8.13
CA LYS A 50 3.08 4.51 9.47
C LYS A 50 4.08 4.29 10.59
N GLU A 51 4.90 3.25 10.50
CA GLU A 51 5.87 2.89 11.54
C GLU A 51 7.09 3.82 11.54
N SER A 52 7.50 4.33 10.38
CA SER A 52 8.74 5.11 10.25
C SER A 52 8.56 6.61 10.09
N GLY A 53 7.37 7.07 9.72
CA GLY A 53 7.11 8.44 9.25
C GLY A 53 7.80 8.79 7.93
N SER A 54 8.45 7.84 7.25
CA SER A 54 9.21 8.10 6.02
C SER A 54 8.29 8.23 4.80
N ALA A 55 8.24 9.42 4.21
CA ALA A 55 7.46 9.70 3.01
C ALA A 55 7.88 8.84 1.80
N GLU A 56 9.11 8.31 1.76
CA GLU A 56 9.60 7.53 0.63
C GLU A 56 8.72 6.30 0.33
N HIS A 57 8.31 5.57 1.36
CA HIS A 57 7.46 4.39 1.16
C HIS A 57 6.02 4.78 0.82
N LEU A 58 5.56 5.93 1.32
CA LEU A 58 4.27 6.49 0.91
C LEU A 58 4.28 6.88 -0.57
N GLU A 59 5.36 7.51 -1.06
CA GLU A 59 5.52 7.87 -2.47
C GLU A 59 5.51 6.63 -3.36
N ARG A 60 6.19 5.55 -2.95
CA ARG A 60 6.14 4.25 -3.66
C ARG A 60 4.72 3.68 -3.71
N ALA A 61 3.99 3.74 -2.58
CA ALA A 61 2.59 3.30 -2.52
C ALA A 61 1.69 4.13 -3.46
N VAL A 62 1.87 5.45 -3.48
CA VAL A 62 1.13 6.35 -4.39
C VAL A 62 1.44 5.99 -5.85
N GLN A 63 2.72 5.94 -6.24
CA GLN A 63 3.12 5.64 -7.62
C GLN A 63 2.58 4.30 -8.10
N GLN A 64 2.65 3.27 -7.25
CA GLN A 64 2.12 1.95 -7.59
C GLN A 64 0.60 1.99 -7.76
N THR A 65 -0.12 2.70 -6.88
CA THR A 65 -1.57 2.83 -6.96
C THR A 65 -2.01 3.65 -8.18
N GLU A 66 -1.29 4.70 -8.53
CA GLU A 66 -1.51 5.49 -9.75
C GLU A 66 -1.40 4.62 -11.01
N GLY A 67 -0.32 3.85 -11.12
CA GLY A 67 -0.12 2.91 -12.23
C GLY A 67 -1.24 1.88 -12.29
N TRP A 68 -1.64 1.34 -11.14
CA TRP A 68 -2.72 0.36 -11.04
C TRP A 68 -4.08 0.93 -11.46
N VAL A 69 -4.42 2.15 -11.04
CA VAL A 69 -5.64 2.86 -11.48
C VAL A 69 -5.59 3.17 -12.97
N ALA A 70 -4.44 3.60 -13.51
CA ALA A 70 -4.30 3.99 -14.90
C ALA A 70 -4.54 2.83 -15.88
N VAL A 71 -4.10 1.62 -15.53
CA VAL A 71 -4.35 0.42 -16.35
C VAL A 71 -5.73 -0.21 -16.12
N THR A 72 -6.48 0.25 -15.11
CA THR A 72 -7.82 -0.27 -14.79
C THR A 72 -8.89 0.34 -15.71
N PRO A 73 -9.65 -0.46 -16.49
CA PRO A 73 -10.71 0.06 -17.35
C PRO A 73 -11.78 0.84 -16.60
N THR A 74 -12.35 1.86 -17.23
CA THR A 74 -13.33 2.76 -16.60
C THR A 74 -14.59 2.06 -16.07
N ASN A 75 -14.97 0.95 -16.69
CA ASN A 75 -16.12 0.10 -16.36
C ASN A 75 -15.77 -1.08 -15.45
N HIS A 76 -14.52 -1.20 -14.98
CA HIS A 76 -14.12 -2.26 -14.07
C HIS A 76 -14.69 -2.04 -12.68
N SER A 77 -15.23 -3.08 -12.05
CA SER A 77 -15.89 -3.02 -10.73
C SER A 77 -14.98 -2.48 -9.63
N ASP A 78 -13.69 -2.80 -9.70
CA ASP A 78 -12.70 -2.37 -8.69
C ASP A 78 -12.16 -0.95 -8.89
N ARG A 79 -12.48 -0.26 -9.99
CA ARG A 79 -11.86 1.04 -10.30
C ARG A 79 -12.09 2.08 -9.20
N THR A 80 -13.34 2.21 -8.73
CA THR A 80 -13.68 3.13 -7.64
C THR A 80 -12.89 2.82 -6.36
N ARG A 81 -12.71 1.53 -6.05
CA ARG A 81 -11.95 1.10 -4.87
C ARG A 81 -10.47 1.44 -4.99
N ARG A 82 -9.86 1.20 -6.17
CA ARG A 82 -8.46 1.57 -6.45
C ARG A 82 -8.25 3.08 -6.37
N SER A 83 -9.21 3.87 -6.87
CA SER A 83 -9.19 5.34 -6.69
C SER A 83 -9.28 5.74 -5.22
N ASN A 84 -10.12 5.09 -4.41
CA ASN A 84 -10.18 5.36 -2.97
C ASN A 84 -8.87 5.01 -2.25
N ILE A 85 -8.16 3.95 -2.67
CA ILE A 85 -6.82 3.63 -2.15
C ILE A 85 -5.86 4.76 -2.51
N LEU A 86 -5.87 5.24 -3.76
CA LEU A 86 -5.01 6.34 -4.20
C LEU A 86 -5.28 7.62 -3.41
N ASP A 87 -6.54 7.97 -3.22
CA ASP A 87 -6.93 9.14 -2.42
C ASP A 87 -6.47 8.99 -0.97
N MET A 88 -6.57 7.80 -0.38
CA MET A 88 -6.09 7.53 0.97
C MET A 88 -4.57 7.70 1.08
N MET A 89 -3.79 7.19 0.13
CA MET A 89 -2.33 7.34 0.13
C MET A 89 -1.91 8.79 -0.11
N SER A 90 -2.54 9.46 -1.08
CA SER A 90 -2.18 10.84 -1.45
C SER A 90 -2.50 11.86 -0.36
N ASN A 91 -3.50 11.57 0.48
CA ASN A 91 -3.89 12.42 1.60
C ASN A 91 -3.33 11.94 2.95
N ALA A 92 -2.46 10.92 2.95
CA ALA A 92 -1.87 10.44 4.19
C ALA A 92 -0.97 11.54 4.79
N PRO A 93 -1.11 11.84 6.09
CA PRO A 93 -0.41 12.95 6.72
C PRO A 93 1.10 12.69 6.83
N THR A 94 1.87 13.24 5.92
CA THR A 94 3.36 13.15 5.89
C THR A 94 4.05 13.84 7.06
N HIS A 95 3.30 14.63 7.86
CA HIS A 95 3.81 15.41 8.99
C HIS A 95 3.63 14.75 10.36
N LEU A 96 3.27 13.47 10.45
CA LEU A 96 3.27 12.74 11.73
C LEU A 96 4.70 12.33 12.13
N VAL A 97 5.52 13.33 12.42
CA VAL A 97 6.58 13.23 13.43
C VAL A 97 6.03 13.89 14.69
N VAL A 98 6.53 13.47 15.85
CA VAL A 98 6.26 14.01 17.20
C VAL A 98 5.11 13.31 17.95
N LYS A 99 5.41 12.21 18.64
CA LYS A 99 5.93 12.22 20.02
C LYS A 99 6.52 10.87 20.43
#